data_AF-A0A7X7JGB5-F1
#
_entry.id   AF-A0A7X7JGB5-F1
#
_cell.length_a   1.000
_cell.length_b   1.000
_cell.length_c   1.000
_cell.angle_alpha   90.00
_cell.angle_beta   90.00
_cell.angle_gamma   90.00
#
_symmetry.space_group_name_H-M   'P 1'
#
loop_
_entity.id
_entity.type
_entity.pdbx_description
1 polymer ?
#
loop_
_entity_poly.entity_id
_entity_poly.type
_entity_poly.pdbx_seq_one_letter_code
_entity_poly.pdbx_strand_id
1 'polypeptide(L)'
;YFGGMEGLWKALRQEGFTRLESGFRTVETSSDAVRDLAALSASYVDNALDHPDLYRVMFDASVELEDLEAADATLEYLVQAARRARDEGRFRADVDPLELAIQSWAIDHGLVSLVANGPLPHTTVDHCVVMLTALFVQAGDEPDRCRASVEEGWKQRDARET
;
A
#
# COMPACT_ATOMS: atom_id res chain seq x y z
N TYR A 1 -30.60 -4.92 -1.38
CA TYR A 1 -30.63 -6.18 -0.62
C TYR A 1 -29.65 -7.15 -1.27
N PHE A 2 -28.65 -7.66 -0.54
CA PHE A 2 -27.45 -8.35 -1.06
C PHE A 2 -27.65 -9.83 -1.46
N GLY A 3 -28.87 -10.27 -1.76
CA GLY A 3 -29.11 -11.66 -2.20
C GLY A 3 -28.85 -12.77 -1.18
N GLY A 4 -28.41 -12.46 0.05
CA GLY A 4 -28.11 -13.44 1.11
C GLY A 4 -26.75 -13.17 1.75
N MET A 5 -26.24 -14.16 2.51
CA MET A 5 -24.94 -14.04 3.18
C MET A 5 -23.77 -13.97 2.20
N GLU A 6 -23.83 -14.73 1.10
CA GLU A 6 -22.80 -14.73 0.06
C GLU A 6 -22.64 -13.35 -0.58
N GLY A 7 -23.74 -12.72 -1.02
CA GLY A 7 -23.67 -11.40 -1.62
C GLY A 7 -23.33 -10.29 -0.60
N LEU A 8 -23.59 -10.51 0.70
CA LEU A 8 -23.06 -9.62 1.74
C LEU A 8 -21.53 -9.70 1.83
N TRP A 9 -20.94 -10.90 1.79
CA TRP A 9 -19.48 -11.06 1.78
C TRP A 9 -18.83 -10.45 0.55
N LYS A 10 -19.42 -10.65 -0.64
CA LYS A 10 -18.97 -10.03 -1.89
C LYS A 10 -18.98 -8.50 -1.79
N ALA A 11 -20.07 -7.92 -1.29
CA ALA A 11 -20.19 -6.48 -1.08
C ALA A 11 -19.18 -5.94 -0.06
N LEU A 12 -18.89 -6.67 1.03
CA LEU A 12 -17.87 -6.30 2.00
C LEU A 12 -16.46 -6.37 1.40
N ARG A 13 -16.16 -7.40 0.59
CA ARG A 13 -14.89 -7.52 -0.11
C ARG A 13 -14.67 -6.31 -1.05
N GLN A 14 -15.71 -5.91 -1.77
CA GLN A 14 -15.70 -4.74 -2.64
C GLN A 14 -15.49 -3.43 -1.86
N GLU A 15 -16.25 -3.23 -0.78
CA GLU A 15 -16.14 -2.04 0.08
C GLU A 15 -14.71 -1.87 0.63
N GLY A 16 -14.01 -2.96 0.94
CA GLY A 16 -12.60 -2.94 1.32
C GLY A 16 -11.72 -2.25 0.29
N PHE A 17 -11.80 -2.67 -0.98
CA PHE A 17 -11.02 -2.08 -2.06
C PHE A 17 -11.42 -0.64 -2.36
N THR A 18 -12.73 -0.32 -2.31
CA THR A 18 -13.22 1.06 -2.48
C THR A 18 -12.67 2.02 -1.43
N ARG A 19 -12.56 1.59 -0.16
CA ARG A 19 -11.95 2.43 0.90
C ARG A 19 -10.45 2.58 0.72
N LEU A 20 -9.76 1.50 0.36
CA LEU A 20 -8.33 1.56 0.07
C LEU A 20 -8.04 2.54 -1.08
N GLU A 21 -8.78 2.43 -2.18
CA GLU A 21 -8.69 3.34 -3.32
C GLU A 21 -8.98 4.79 -2.91
N SER A 22 -10.00 5.00 -2.06
CA SER A 22 -10.33 6.33 -1.54
C SER A 22 -9.19 6.92 -0.71
N GLY A 23 -8.48 6.11 0.08
CA GLY A 23 -7.26 6.51 0.78
C GLY A 23 -6.15 6.91 -0.19
N PHE A 24 -5.88 6.08 -1.22
CA PHE A 24 -4.87 6.36 -2.23
C PHE A 24 -5.13 7.66 -3.00
N ARG A 25 -6.40 7.98 -3.31
CA ARG A 25 -6.79 9.25 -3.93
C ARG A 25 -6.43 10.48 -3.10
N THR A 26 -6.25 10.34 -1.78
CA THR A 26 -5.83 11.46 -0.91
C THR A 26 -4.32 11.71 -0.94
N VAL A 27 -3.54 10.79 -1.49
CA VAL A 27 -2.09 10.96 -1.62
C VAL A 27 -1.79 11.92 -2.76
N GLU A 28 -1.31 13.12 -2.42
CA GLU A 28 -0.95 14.13 -3.40
C GLU A 28 0.33 13.75 -4.16
N THR A 29 0.24 13.74 -5.49
CA THR A 29 1.40 13.61 -6.37
C THR A 29 2.36 14.78 -6.19
N SER A 30 3.60 14.50 -5.83
CA SER A 30 4.66 15.49 -5.61
C SER A 30 5.76 15.38 -6.68
N SER A 31 6.81 16.21 -6.53
CA SER A 31 8.04 16.10 -7.32
C SER A 31 9.02 15.03 -6.79
N ASP A 32 8.63 14.27 -5.78
CA ASP A 32 9.41 13.17 -5.22
C ASP A 32 8.57 11.89 -5.28
N ALA A 33 8.68 11.15 -6.39
CA ALA A 33 7.88 9.96 -6.60
C ALA A 33 8.17 8.81 -5.61
N VAL A 34 9.37 8.77 -5.01
CA VAL A 34 9.71 7.79 -3.97
C VAL A 34 8.96 8.10 -2.68
N ARG A 35 8.83 9.39 -2.33
CA ARG A 35 8.02 9.85 -1.20
C ARG A 35 6.54 9.52 -1.40
N ASP A 36 6.03 9.71 -2.61
CA ASP A 36 4.63 9.38 -2.92
C ASP A 36 4.36 7.86 -2.85
N LEU A 37 5.28 7.04 -3.33
CA LEU A 37 5.18 5.58 -3.24
C LEU A 37 5.15 5.11 -1.76
N ALA A 38 5.98 5.69 -0.91
CA ALA A 38 5.94 5.44 0.53
C ALA A 38 4.64 5.96 1.19
N ALA A 39 4.10 7.10 0.74
CA ALA A 39 2.82 7.61 1.24
C ALA A 39 1.62 6.73 0.85
N LEU A 40 1.64 6.12 -0.35
CA LEU A 40 0.67 5.09 -0.72
C LEU A 40 0.77 3.87 0.20
N SER A 41 2.00 3.43 0.51
CA SER A 41 2.24 2.32 1.44
C SER A 41 1.71 2.63 2.84
N ALA A 42 1.94 3.85 3.34
CA ALA A 42 1.39 4.32 4.61
C ALA A 42 -0.15 4.35 4.60
N SER A 43 -0.76 4.87 3.52
CA SER A 43 -2.22 4.87 3.36
C SER A 43 -2.82 3.47 3.29
N TYR A 44 -2.09 2.48 2.75
CA TYR A 44 -2.51 1.07 2.74
C TYR A 44 -2.60 0.53 4.16
N VAL A 45 -1.55 0.79 4.95
CA VAL A 45 -1.42 0.36 6.34
C VAL A 45 -2.50 1.02 7.21
N ASP A 46 -2.72 2.32 7.07
CA ASP A 46 -3.76 3.05 7.80
C ASP A 46 -5.15 2.50 7.51
N ASN A 47 -5.50 2.33 6.23
CA ASN A 47 -6.79 1.76 5.86
C ASN A 47 -7.03 0.39 6.49
N ALA A 48 -5.98 -0.44 6.59
CA ALA A 48 -6.08 -1.75 7.19
C ALA A 48 -6.22 -1.72 8.71
N LEU A 49 -5.51 -0.81 9.39
CA LEU A 49 -5.55 -0.66 10.85
C LEU A 49 -6.82 0.05 11.34
N ASP A 50 -7.36 0.98 10.56
CA ASP A 50 -8.64 1.65 10.84
C ASP A 50 -9.83 0.70 10.65
N HIS A 51 -9.69 -0.31 9.79
CA HIS A 51 -10.75 -1.24 9.40
C HIS A 51 -10.29 -2.71 9.36
N PRO A 52 -9.81 -3.29 10.47
CA PRO A 52 -9.17 -4.60 10.50
C PRO A 52 -10.09 -5.75 10.08
N ASP A 53 -11.37 -5.70 10.46
CA ASP A 53 -12.37 -6.71 10.05
C ASP A 53 -12.63 -6.68 8.54
N LEU A 54 -12.71 -5.48 7.96
CA LEU A 54 -12.93 -5.30 6.53
C LEU A 54 -11.71 -5.72 5.71
N TYR A 55 -10.51 -5.36 6.19
CA TYR A 55 -9.24 -5.79 5.61
C TYR A 55 -9.14 -7.32 5.53
N ARG A 56 -9.54 -8.03 6.59
CA ARG A 56 -9.56 -9.49 6.62
C ARG A 56 -10.45 -10.07 5.52
N VAL A 57 -11.61 -9.47 5.28
CA VAL A 57 -12.55 -9.90 4.22
C VAL A 57 -12.02 -9.58 2.83
N MET A 58 -11.36 -8.44 2.65
CA MET A 58 -10.81 -7.99 1.37
C MET A 58 -9.89 -9.03 0.71
N PHE A 59 -9.10 -9.72 1.55
CA PHE A 59 -8.13 -10.75 1.13
C PHE A 59 -8.57 -12.18 1.43
N ASP A 60 -9.83 -12.41 1.81
CA ASP A 60 -10.37 -13.77 1.97
C ASP A 60 -10.60 -14.40 0.58
N ALA A 61 -9.69 -15.30 0.19
CA ALA A 61 -9.71 -15.97 -1.10
C ALA A 61 -10.90 -16.94 -1.28
N SER A 62 -11.67 -17.24 -0.22
CA SER A 62 -12.87 -18.07 -0.29
C SER A 62 -14.12 -17.32 -0.80
N VAL A 63 -14.06 -15.98 -0.83
CA VAL A 63 -15.13 -15.11 -1.33
C VAL A 63 -14.70 -14.58 -2.69
N GLU A 64 -15.49 -14.77 -3.75
CA GLU A 64 -15.17 -14.20 -5.07
C GLU A 64 -15.19 -12.66 -5.03
N LEU A 65 -14.28 -12.02 -5.77
CA LEU A 65 -14.31 -10.58 -5.99
C LEU A 65 -15.25 -10.32 -7.17
N GLU A 66 -16.28 -9.50 -6.98
CA GLU A 66 -17.20 -9.18 -8.07
C GLU A 66 -16.56 -8.25 -9.11
N ASP A 67 -15.65 -7.36 -8.68
CA ASP A 67 -14.98 -6.40 -9.53
C ASP A 67 -13.45 -6.48 -9.36
N LEU A 68 -12.80 -7.19 -10.29
CA LEU A 68 -11.34 -7.26 -10.35
C LEU A 68 -10.71 -5.91 -10.69
N GLU A 69 -11.43 -5.00 -11.37
CA GLU A 69 -10.91 -3.69 -11.77
C GLU A 69 -10.61 -2.82 -10.54
N ALA A 70 -11.37 -2.96 -9.45
CA ALA A 70 -11.11 -2.22 -8.21
C ALA A 70 -9.82 -2.66 -7.51
N ALA A 71 -9.51 -3.96 -7.52
CA ALA A 71 -8.24 -4.47 -7.01
C ALA A 71 -7.06 -4.03 -7.91
N ASP A 72 -7.24 -4.14 -9.23
CA ASP A 72 -6.25 -3.69 -10.21
C ASP A 72 -5.98 -2.18 -10.10
N ALA A 73 -7.02 -1.37 -9.85
CA ALA A 73 -6.90 0.07 -9.68
C ALA A 73 -6.00 0.44 -8.48
N THR A 74 -6.08 -0.29 -7.37
CA THR A 74 -5.23 -0.03 -6.20
C THR A 74 -3.75 -0.32 -6.49
N LEU A 75 -3.44 -1.43 -7.17
CA LEU A 75 -2.07 -1.74 -7.60
C LEU A 75 -1.56 -0.68 -8.59
N GLU A 76 -2.42 -0.19 -9.48
CA GLU A 76 -2.03 0.78 -10.49
C GLU A 76 -1.48 2.09 -9.90
N TYR A 77 -1.96 2.55 -8.73
CA TYR A 77 -1.36 3.70 -8.04
C TYR A 77 0.11 3.49 -7.70
N LEU A 78 0.45 2.32 -7.13
CA LEU A 78 1.82 1.95 -6.79
C LEU A 78 2.68 1.85 -8.07
N VAL A 79 2.12 1.25 -9.12
CA VAL A 79 2.77 1.10 -10.42
C VAL A 79 3.09 2.45 -11.05
N GLN A 80 2.17 3.41 -10.99
CA GLN A 80 2.37 4.76 -11.54
C GLN A 80 3.42 5.55 -10.75
N ALA A 81 3.42 5.44 -9.41
CA ALA A 81 4.45 6.06 -8.59
C ALA A 81 5.85 5.44 -8.85
N ALA A 82 5.93 4.11 -9.00
CA ALA A 82 7.17 3.42 -9.37
C ALA A 82 7.66 3.80 -10.77
N ARG A 83 6.75 3.95 -11.76
CA ARG A 83 7.08 4.47 -13.10
C ARG A 83 7.69 5.87 -13.01
N ARG A 84 7.04 6.79 -12.31
CA ARG A 84 7.54 8.16 -12.10
C ARG A 84 8.92 8.18 -11.48
N ALA A 85 9.15 7.41 -10.42
CA ALA A 85 10.45 7.36 -9.75
C ALA A 85 11.56 6.84 -10.69
N ARG A 86 11.26 5.85 -11.54
CA ARG A 86 12.18 5.41 -12.58
C ARG A 86 12.43 6.50 -13.63
N ASP A 87 11.38 7.16 -14.10
CA ASP A 87 11.47 8.18 -15.15
C ASP A 87 12.18 9.46 -14.64
N GLU A 88 12.11 9.74 -13.34
CA GLU A 88 12.90 10.76 -12.61
C GLU A 88 14.38 10.36 -12.40
N GLY A 89 14.75 9.13 -12.78
CA GLY A 89 16.10 8.58 -12.58
C GLY A 89 16.41 8.22 -11.13
N ARG A 90 15.39 8.11 -10.26
CA ARG A 90 15.55 7.58 -8.88
C ARG A 90 15.80 6.08 -8.91
N PHE A 91 15.10 5.35 -9.77
CA PHE A 91 15.33 3.91 -9.96
C PHE A 91 16.07 3.65 -11.27
N ARG A 92 16.79 2.52 -11.35
CA ARG A 92 17.48 2.14 -12.59
C ARG A 92 16.49 1.97 -13.74
N ALA A 93 16.93 2.28 -14.94
CA ALA A 93 16.10 2.21 -16.14
C ALA A 93 15.58 0.79 -16.47
N ASP A 94 16.24 -0.26 -15.96
CA ASP A 94 15.86 -1.67 -16.15
C ASP A 94 14.85 -2.19 -15.12
N VAL A 95 14.47 -1.38 -14.13
CA VAL A 95 13.43 -1.74 -13.16
C VAL A 95 12.06 -1.78 -13.84
N ASP A 96 11.36 -2.90 -13.68
CA ASP A 96 9.95 -3.03 -14.01
C ASP A 96 9.10 -2.43 -12.88
N PRO A 97 8.33 -1.35 -13.14
CA PRO A 97 7.47 -0.72 -12.15
C PRO A 97 6.38 -1.64 -11.59
N LEU A 98 5.90 -2.61 -12.37
CA LEU A 98 4.91 -3.57 -11.89
C LEU A 98 5.49 -4.48 -10.83
N GLU A 99 6.67 -5.04 -11.08
CA GLU A 99 7.36 -5.90 -10.11
C GLU A 99 7.71 -5.15 -8.83
N LEU A 100 8.18 -3.90 -8.93
CA LEU A 100 8.48 -3.08 -7.75
C LEU A 100 7.21 -2.74 -6.94
N ALA A 101 6.10 -2.48 -7.62
CA ALA A 101 4.81 -2.24 -6.97
C ALA A 101 4.30 -3.49 -6.24
N ILE A 102 4.40 -4.68 -6.87
CA ILE A 102 4.05 -5.96 -6.24
C ILE A 102 4.93 -6.23 -5.01
N GLN A 103 6.24 -5.96 -5.09
CA GLN A 103 7.17 -6.13 -3.97
C GLN A 103 6.83 -5.19 -2.81
N SER A 104 6.51 -3.93 -3.11
CA SER A 104 6.09 -2.94 -2.10
C SER A 104 4.79 -3.38 -1.42
N TRP A 105 3.80 -3.78 -2.23
CA TRP A 105 2.53 -4.30 -1.71
C TRP A 105 2.74 -5.57 -0.86
N ALA A 106 3.62 -6.48 -1.26
CA ALA A 106 3.92 -7.68 -0.49
C ALA A 106 4.50 -7.36 0.90
N ILE A 107 5.35 -6.33 1.00
CA ILE A 107 5.88 -5.83 2.29
C ILE A 107 4.73 -5.34 3.17
N ASP A 108 3.91 -4.44 2.64
CA ASP A 108 2.81 -3.82 3.39
C ASP A 108 1.78 -4.86 3.81
N HIS A 109 1.36 -5.71 2.88
CA HIS A 109 0.39 -6.78 3.12
C HIS A 109 0.89 -7.77 4.17
N GLY A 110 2.18 -8.16 4.10
CA GLY A 110 2.78 -9.08 5.06
C GLY A 110 2.79 -8.51 6.48
N LEU A 111 3.24 -7.27 6.65
CA LEU A 111 3.30 -6.64 7.97
C LEU A 111 1.90 -6.38 8.53
N VAL A 112 0.98 -5.84 7.72
CA VAL A 112 -0.40 -5.58 8.15
C VAL A 112 -1.12 -6.88 8.53
N SER A 113 -0.95 -7.96 7.77
CA SER A 113 -1.58 -9.25 8.09
C SER A 113 -1.12 -9.82 9.44
N LEU A 114 0.11 -9.52 9.86
CA LEU A 114 0.64 -9.91 11.17
C LEU A 114 0.19 -9.00 12.32
N VAL A 115 -0.37 -7.83 12.00
CA VAL A 115 -0.74 -6.79 12.98
C VAL A 115 -2.25 -6.65 13.11
N ALA A 116 -2.98 -6.33 12.04
CA ALA A 116 -4.38 -5.90 12.08
C ALA A 116 -5.32 -6.92 12.75
N ASN A 117 -5.07 -8.22 12.54
CA ASN A 117 -5.75 -9.32 13.22
C ASN A 117 -4.77 -10.41 13.67
N GLY A 118 -3.49 -10.05 13.76
CA GLY A 118 -2.39 -10.98 13.92
C GLY A 118 -1.77 -10.94 15.32
N PRO A 119 -0.68 -11.70 15.52
CA PRO A 119 -0.06 -11.85 16.84
C PRO A 119 0.89 -10.71 17.22
N LEU A 120 1.21 -9.78 16.32
CA LEU A 120 2.23 -8.75 16.52
C LEU A 120 1.62 -7.39 16.93
N PRO A 121 2.35 -6.57 17.70
CA PRO A 121 1.87 -5.24 18.12
C PRO A 121 1.77 -4.27 16.94
N HIS A 122 0.93 -3.23 17.08
CA HIS A 122 0.72 -2.21 16.05
C HIS A 122 2.03 -1.54 15.58
N THR A 123 2.98 -1.32 16.48
CA THR A 123 4.30 -0.74 16.17
C THR A 123 5.15 -1.58 15.21
N THR A 124 4.78 -2.83 14.93
CA THR A 124 5.49 -3.66 13.94
C THR A 124 5.39 -3.08 12.53
N VAL A 125 4.35 -2.30 12.20
CA VAL A 125 4.23 -1.67 10.88
C VAL A 125 5.32 -0.62 10.62
N ASP A 126 5.99 -0.11 11.65
CA ASP A 126 7.12 0.83 11.51
C ASP A 126 8.30 0.20 10.74
N HIS A 127 8.35 -1.14 10.66
CA HIS A 127 9.33 -1.84 9.83
C HIS A 127 9.13 -1.64 8.33
N CYS A 128 7.95 -1.18 7.87
CA CYS A 128 7.74 -0.80 6.47
C CYS A 128 8.78 0.23 6.02
N VAL A 129 9.09 1.24 6.85
CA VAL A 129 10.04 2.30 6.50
C VAL A 129 11.40 1.72 6.12
N VAL A 130 11.96 0.83 6.95
CA VAL A 130 13.28 0.24 6.67
C VAL A 130 13.25 -0.75 5.51
N MET A 131 12.16 -1.53 5.37
CA MET A 131 12.02 -2.53 4.31
C MET A 131 11.82 -1.89 2.93
N LEU A 132 10.96 -0.87 2.84
CA LEU A 132 10.74 -0.08 1.62
C LEU A 132 12.01 0.68 1.24
N THR A 133 12.69 1.32 2.21
CA THR A 133 13.98 1.96 1.95
C THR A 133 14.99 0.98 1.33
N ALA A 134 15.12 -0.22 1.91
CA ALA A 134 16.03 -1.24 1.39
C ALA A 134 15.64 -1.70 -0.03
N LEU A 135 14.34 -1.88 -0.28
CA LEU A 135 13.80 -2.25 -1.59
C LEU A 135 14.12 -1.17 -2.65
N PHE A 136 13.87 0.11 -2.33
CA PHE A 136 14.07 1.22 -3.26
C PHE A 136 15.56 1.52 -3.53
N VAL A 137 16.42 1.36 -2.52
CA VAL A 137 17.88 1.39 -2.71
C VAL A 137 18.32 0.24 -3.61
N GLN A 138 17.78 -0.96 -3.42
CA GLN A 138 18.03 -2.09 -4.31
C GLN A 138 17.55 -1.80 -5.74
N ALA A 139 16.46 -1.04 -5.91
CA ALA A 139 15.95 -0.60 -7.21
C ALA A 139 16.81 0.49 -7.87
N GLY A 140 17.73 1.13 -7.12
CA GLY A 140 18.73 2.05 -7.66
C GLY A 140 18.74 3.44 -7.04
N ASP A 141 17.89 3.72 -6.05
CA ASP A 141 17.85 5.04 -5.43
C ASP A 141 19.07 5.27 -4.52
N GLU A 142 19.41 6.55 -4.33
CA GLU A 142 20.52 6.94 -3.46
C GLU A 142 20.11 6.73 -1.98
N PRO A 143 20.91 6.02 -1.16
CA PRO A 143 20.51 5.62 0.19
C PRO A 143 19.99 6.71 1.12
N ASP A 144 20.68 7.84 1.23
CA ASP A 144 20.30 8.90 2.18
C ASP A 144 19.06 9.66 1.69
N ARG A 145 19.00 9.94 0.39
CA ARG A 145 17.83 10.55 -0.24
C ARG A 145 16.60 9.64 -0.19
N CYS A 146 16.78 8.35 -0.45
CA CYS A 146 15.73 7.34 -0.39
C CYS A 146 15.11 7.29 1.01
N ARG A 147 15.95 7.18 2.04
CA ARG A 147 15.51 7.19 3.44
C ARG A 147 14.68 8.43 3.75
N ALA A 148 15.17 9.62 3.39
CA ALA A 148 14.47 10.87 3.64
C ALA A 148 13.10 10.90 2.92
N SER A 149 13.03 10.45 1.66
CA SER A 149 11.77 10.36 0.91
C SER A 149 10.79 9.37 1.56
N VAL A 150 11.24 8.18 1.97
CA VAL A 150 10.38 7.17 2.58
C VAL A 150 9.86 7.64 3.94
N GLU A 151 10.73 8.17 4.80
CA GLU A 151 10.33 8.73 6.10
C GLU A 151 9.32 9.87 5.94
N GLU A 152 9.53 10.76 4.96
CA GLU A 152 8.58 11.85 4.68
C GLU A 152 7.23 11.35 4.14
N GLY A 153 7.23 10.29 3.32
CA GLY A 153 5.99 9.64 2.87
C GLY A 153 5.24 9.00 4.05
N TRP A 154 5.99 8.42 4.99
CA TRP A 154 5.45 7.73 6.15
C TRP A 154 4.86 8.65 7.21
N LYS A 155 5.43 9.83 7.46
CA LYS A 155 4.95 10.80 8.48
C LYS A 155 3.49 11.22 8.35
N GLN A 156 2.90 11.09 7.16
CA GLN A 156 1.48 11.38 6.95
C GLN A 156 0.56 10.49 7.80
N ARG A 157 1.08 9.33 8.25
CA ARG A 157 0.47 8.43 9.22
C ARG A 157 0.59 8.95 10.66
N ASP A 158 1.80 9.29 11.09
CA ASP A 158 2.08 9.71 12.48
C ASP A 158 1.27 10.96 12.90
N ALA A 159 1.02 11.86 11.95
CA ALA A 159 0.21 13.06 12.17
C ALA A 159 -1.27 12.77 12.53
N ARG A 160 -1.76 11.54 12.33
CA ARG A 160 -3.12 11.11 12.69
C ARG A 160 -3.22 10.53 14.10
N GLU A 161 -2.09 10.16 14.71
CA GLU A 161 -2.03 9.58 16.05
C GLU A 161 -1.81 10.65 17.16
N THR A 162 -1.70 11.94 16.80
CA THR A 162 -1.50 13.08 17.73
C THR A 162 -2.72 14.00 17.81
#